data_AF-A0A327HQM0-F1
#
_entry.id   AF-A0A327HQM0-F1
#
_cell.length_a   1.000
_cell.length_b   1.000
_cell.length_c   1.000
_cell.angle_alpha   90.00
_cell.angle_beta   90.00
_cell.angle_gamma   90.00
#
_symmetry.space_group_name_H-M   'P 1'
#
loop_
_entity.id
_entity.type
_entity.pdbx_description
1 polymer ?
#
loop_
_entity_poly.entity_id
_entity_poly.type
_entity_poly.pdbx_seq_one_letter_code
_entity_poly.pdbx_strand_id
1 'polypeptide(L)'
;MRRENVRMNENEVSGSIGIGAMIVFIALILVAAVASAVIIQTGEKLQQNAQQTGDDTREEIGGKISIITVWVGDQTDCDGEVAAQDDDKCITLVFELAAGSEPVDESNVLWTIICTNDAGNGMTTIFGDFDGGGDTAPTGTDTLNVDGTAKLTQAGADDDTLNPGEVYMIDLKTETDAGDTPASSECAPVIGEEHTLIISVEGGGTTYETLTYNSITEGESIV
;
A
#
# COMPACT_ATOMS: atom_id res chain seq x y z
N MET A 1 -18.23 -79.47 48.11
CA MET A 1 -18.30 -78.09 47.57
C MET A 1 -19.29 -78.08 46.42
N ARG A 2 -20.48 -77.53 46.63
CA ARG A 2 -21.54 -77.41 45.61
C ARG A 2 -21.22 -76.18 44.77
N ARG A 3 -20.80 -76.35 43.52
CA ARG A 3 -20.70 -75.24 42.56
C ARG A 3 -22.12 -74.91 42.11
N GLU A 4 -22.61 -73.77 42.56
CA GLU A 4 -23.88 -73.21 42.11
C GLU A 4 -23.64 -72.58 40.73
N ASN A 5 -24.08 -73.26 39.68
CA ASN A 5 -24.05 -72.72 38.32
C ASN A 5 -25.14 -71.66 38.22
N VAL A 6 -24.78 -70.39 38.37
CA VAL A 6 -25.63 -69.25 38.07
C VAL A 6 -25.95 -69.30 36.58
N ARG A 7 -27.15 -69.78 36.23
CA ARG A 7 -27.69 -69.65 34.86
C ARG A 7 -28.16 -68.21 34.71
N MET A 8 -27.32 -67.34 34.15
CA MET A 8 -27.77 -66.01 33.74
C MET A 8 -28.90 -66.16 32.73
N ASN A 9 -29.99 -65.44 32.94
CA ASN A 9 -31.15 -65.47 32.05
C ASN A 9 -30.74 -64.78 30.74
N GLU A 10 -30.97 -65.38 29.57
CA GLU A 10 -30.54 -64.83 28.27
C GLU A 10 -31.07 -63.40 28.02
N ASN A 11 -32.22 -63.07 28.62
CA ASN A 11 -32.81 -61.74 28.60
C ASN A 11 -31.98 -60.68 29.37
N GLU A 12 -31.33 -61.04 30.48
CA GLU A 12 -30.48 -60.14 31.26
C GLU A 12 -29.14 -59.89 30.56
N VAL A 13 -28.59 -60.92 29.90
CA VAL A 13 -27.39 -60.80 29.06
C VAL A 13 -27.69 -59.91 27.85
N SER A 14 -28.85 -60.07 27.21
CA SER A 14 -29.25 -59.22 26.08
C SER A 14 -29.51 -57.77 26.49
N GLY A 15 -30.13 -57.52 27.66
CA GLY A 15 -30.36 -56.17 28.19
C GLY A 15 -29.08 -55.43 28.56
N SER A 16 -28.11 -56.12 29.16
CA SER A 16 -26.81 -55.52 29.51
C SER A 16 -25.95 -55.17 28.28
N ILE A 17 -26.01 -55.99 27.22
CA ILE A 17 -25.38 -55.68 25.92
C ILE A 17 -26.04 -54.44 25.27
N GLY A 18 -27.37 -54.32 25.32
CA GLY A 18 -28.09 -53.17 24.79
C GLY A 18 -27.72 -51.85 25.46
N ILE A 19 -27.55 -51.85 26.79
CA ILE A 19 -27.09 -50.68 27.54
C ILE A 19 -25.64 -50.32 27.14
N GLY A 20 -24.76 -51.31 27.00
CA GLY A 20 -23.39 -51.09 26.51
C GLY A 20 -23.36 -50.49 25.10
N ALA A 21 -24.23 -50.97 24.21
CA ALA A 21 -24.35 -50.45 22.85
C ALA A 21 -24.85 -48.99 22.82
N MET A 22 -25.83 -48.63 23.65
CA MET A 22 -26.31 -47.25 23.76
C MET A 22 -25.23 -46.30 24.29
N ILE A 23 -24.41 -46.72 25.24
CA ILE A 23 -23.31 -45.91 25.78
C ILE A 23 -22.27 -45.61 24.69
N VAL A 24 -21.86 -46.64 23.93
CA VAL A 24 -20.90 -46.46 22.82
C VAL A 24 -21.50 -45.58 21.72
N PHE A 25 -22.79 -45.74 21.43
CA PHE A 25 -23.49 -44.91 20.44
C PHE A 25 -23.46 -43.42 20.81
N ILE A 26 -23.76 -43.08 22.07
CA ILE A 26 -23.70 -41.69 22.56
C ILE A 26 -22.25 -41.17 22.52
N ALA A 27 -21.29 -41.98 22.96
CA ALA A 27 -19.88 -41.59 22.94
C ALA A 27 -19.39 -41.26 21.51
N LEU A 28 -19.79 -42.07 20.51
CA LEU A 28 -19.46 -41.83 19.11
C LEU A 28 -20.09 -40.53 18.58
N ILE A 29 -21.33 -40.22 18.96
CA ILE A 29 -21.98 -38.97 18.59
C ILE A 29 -21.22 -37.76 19.15
N LEU A 30 -20.79 -37.82 20.41
CA LEU A 30 -20.05 -36.73 21.04
C LEU A 30 -18.68 -36.51 20.38
N VAL A 31 -17.95 -37.58 20.07
CA VAL A 31 -16.68 -37.48 19.34
C VAL A 31 -16.89 -36.92 17.94
N ALA A 32 -17.93 -37.38 17.23
CA ALA A 32 -18.29 -36.86 15.91
C ALA A 32 -18.67 -35.37 15.94
N ALA A 33 -19.37 -34.92 16.97
CA ALA A 33 -19.74 -33.51 17.15
C ALA A 33 -18.50 -32.62 17.34
N VAL A 34 -17.56 -33.01 18.21
CA VAL A 34 -16.30 -32.26 18.41
C VAL A 34 -15.46 -32.25 17.14
N ALA A 35 -15.33 -33.39 16.46
CA ALA A 35 -14.60 -33.46 15.20
C ALA A 35 -15.22 -32.56 14.12
N SER A 36 -16.55 -32.56 14.00
CA SER A 36 -17.27 -31.70 13.04
C SER A 36 -17.06 -30.21 13.34
N ALA A 37 -17.11 -29.81 14.61
CA ALA A 37 -16.86 -28.42 15.01
C ALA A 37 -15.47 -27.95 14.61
N VAL A 38 -14.43 -28.78 14.81
CA VAL A 38 -13.05 -28.44 14.41
C VAL A 38 -12.90 -28.38 12.89
N ILE A 39 -13.53 -29.30 12.15
CA ILE A 39 -13.53 -29.29 10.69
C ILE A 39 -14.18 -28.01 10.16
N ILE A 40 -15.34 -27.64 10.69
CA ILE A 40 -16.05 -26.41 10.31
C ILE A 40 -15.20 -25.19 10.62
N GLN A 41 -14.67 -25.07 11.84
CA GLN A 41 -13.85 -23.93 12.24
C GLN A 41 -12.60 -23.77 11.36
N THR A 42 -11.95 -24.88 11.02
CA THR A 42 -10.79 -24.87 10.12
C THR A 42 -11.21 -24.45 8.71
N GLY A 43 -12.33 -24.99 8.21
CA GLY A 43 -12.89 -24.62 6.92
C GLY A 43 -13.28 -23.14 6.83
N GLU A 44 -13.88 -22.58 7.88
CA GLU A 44 -14.24 -21.16 7.99
C GLU A 44 -12.99 -20.27 8.02
N LYS A 45 -11.99 -20.62 8.84
CA LYS A 45 -10.73 -19.88 8.90
C LYS A 45 -10.01 -19.91 7.55
N LEU A 46 -9.96 -21.06 6.88
CA LEU A 46 -9.37 -21.17 5.55
C LEU A 46 -10.12 -20.30 4.52
N GLN A 47 -11.44 -20.23 4.60
CA GLN A 47 -12.24 -19.37 3.72
C GLN A 47 -12.04 -17.88 4.01
N GLN A 48 -11.94 -17.48 5.28
CA GLN A 48 -11.65 -16.09 5.65
C GLN A 48 -10.26 -15.68 5.20
N ASN A 49 -9.25 -16.52 5.44
CA ASN A 49 -7.90 -16.28 4.94
C ASN A 49 -7.85 -16.21 3.41
N ALA A 50 -8.57 -17.09 2.71
CA ALA A 50 -8.63 -17.07 1.25
C ALA A 50 -9.32 -15.82 0.70
N GLN A 51 -10.32 -15.29 1.40
CA GLN A 51 -10.95 -14.01 1.06
C GLN A 51 -9.99 -12.86 1.30
N GLN A 52 -9.41 -12.75 2.51
CA GLN A 52 -8.45 -11.70 2.83
C GLN A 52 -7.28 -11.67 1.83
N THR A 53 -6.63 -12.82 1.56
CA THR A 53 -5.55 -12.87 0.57
C THR A 53 -6.04 -12.50 -0.83
N GLY A 54 -7.27 -12.83 -1.17
CA GLY A 54 -7.88 -12.45 -2.44
C GLY A 54 -8.18 -10.96 -2.55
N ASP A 55 -8.47 -10.31 -1.43
CA ASP A 55 -8.69 -8.87 -1.34
C ASP A 55 -7.33 -8.14 -1.35
N ASP A 56 -6.36 -8.57 -0.53
CA ASP A 56 -4.98 -8.04 -0.54
C ASP A 56 -4.35 -8.14 -1.95
N THR A 57 -4.55 -9.25 -2.65
CA THR A 57 -4.02 -9.42 -4.02
C THR A 57 -4.72 -8.50 -5.03
N ARG A 58 -6.01 -8.20 -4.81
CA ARG A 58 -6.73 -7.26 -5.67
C ARG A 58 -6.24 -5.84 -5.44
N GLU A 59 -6.03 -5.47 -4.19
CA GLU A 59 -5.51 -4.16 -3.80
C GLU A 59 -4.09 -3.97 -4.32
N GLU A 60 -3.20 -4.95 -4.15
CA GLU A 60 -1.82 -4.89 -4.68
C GLU A 60 -1.76 -4.76 -6.21
N ILE A 61 -2.64 -5.46 -6.95
CA ILE A 61 -2.64 -5.44 -8.42
C ILE A 61 -3.39 -4.22 -8.98
N GLY A 62 -4.46 -3.78 -8.29
CA GLY A 62 -5.35 -2.72 -8.72
C GLY A 62 -4.95 -1.33 -8.21
N GLY A 63 -4.43 -1.23 -6.99
CA GLY A 63 -4.06 -0.01 -6.28
C GLY A 63 -2.64 0.47 -6.60
N LYS A 64 -2.26 0.54 -7.88
CA LYS A 64 -0.97 1.10 -8.27
C LYS A 64 -1.14 2.44 -8.98
N ILE A 65 -0.13 3.29 -8.91
CA ILE A 65 -0.09 4.54 -9.68
C ILE A 65 0.60 4.28 -11.02
N SER A 66 -0.05 4.68 -12.11
CA SER A 66 0.51 4.66 -13.45
C SER A 66 1.04 6.04 -13.79
N ILE A 67 2.35 6.13 -14.03
CA ILE A 67 3.00 7.36 -14.48
C ILE A 67 2.75 7.50 -15.98
N ILE A 68 2.24 8.66 -16.40
CA ILE A 68 1.94 8.95 -17.82
C ILE A 68 3.14 9.65 -18.46
N THR A 69 3.67 10.68 -17.79
CA THR A 69 4.81 11.44 -18.28
C THR A 69 5.46 12.20 -17.12
N VAL A 70 6.74 12.51 -17.28
CA VAL A 70 7.52 13.32 -16.34
C VAL A 70 8.25 14.42 -17.12
N TRP A 71 8.32 15.62 -16.58
CA TRP A 71 9.13 16.71 -17.15
C TRP A 71 9.83 17.50 -16.06
N VAL A 72 10.80 18.31 -16.48
CA VAL A 72 11.55 19.22 -15.60
C VAL A 72 10.61 20.34 -15.14
N GLY A 73 10.32 20.39 -13.84
CA GLY A 73 9.46 21.41 -13.22
C GLY A 73 10.22 22.71 -12.96
N ASP A 74 9.71 23.53 -12.05
CA ASP A 74 10.39 24.74 -11.60
C ASP A 74 11.81 24.42 -11.10
N GLN A 75 12.79 25.21 -11.57
CA GLN A 75 14.21 25.04 -11.22
C GLN A 75 14.70 26.14 -10.28
N THR A 76 13.79 26.94 -9.74
CA THR A 76 14.05 28.09 -8.88
C THR A 76 13.35 27.97 -7.53
N ASP A 77 12.09 27.56 -7.50
CA ASP A 77 11.33 27.45 -6.26
C ASP A 77 10.14 26.50 -6.48
N CYS A 78 10.21 25.31 -5.89
CA CYS A 78 9.19 24.27 -6.08
C CYS A 78 7.90 24.53 -5.29
N ASP A 79 7.97 25.05 -4.08
CA ASP A 79 6.83 25.16 -3.16
C ASP A 79 6.33 26.60 -2.99
N GLY A 80 7.03 27.58 -3.58
CA GLY A 80 6.66 28.99 -3.49
C GLY A 80 6.89 29.56 -2.08
N GLU A 81 7.64 28.87 -1.22
CA GLU A 81 8.01 29.35 0.11
C GLU A 81 8.81 30.66 -0.05
N VAL A 82 8.34 31.72 0.61
CA VAL A 82 8.92 33.06 0.46
C VAL A 82 10.18 33.21 1.34
N ALA A 83 11.09 32.23 1.27
CA ALA A 83 12.39 32.24 1.90
C ALA A 83 13.47 32.64 0.87
N ALA A 84 14.23 33.69 1.18
CA ALA A 84 15.04 34.41 0.20
C ALA A 84 16.36 33.72 -0.21
N GLN A 85 16.53 32.41 -0.02
CA GLN A 85 17.82 31.72 -0.18
C GLN A 85 17.75 30.26 -0.64
N ASP A 86 16.59 29.74 -0.97
CA ASP A 86 16.41 28.29 -1.05
C ASP A 86 15.97 27.92 -2.47
N ASP A 87 16.96 27.61 -3.33
CA ASP A 87 16.71 27.16 -4.71
C ASP A 87 16.31 25.68 -4.68
N ASP A 88 15.02 25.38 -4.54
CA ASP A 88 14.50 24.00 -4.58
C ASP A 88 14.06 23.62 -6.00
N LYS A 89 14.83 22.75 -6.65
CA LYS A 89 14.50 22.24 -8.00
C LYS A 89 13.47 21.12 -7.93
N CYS A 90 12.55 21.06 -8.88
CA CYS A 90 11.56 19.99 -8.95
C CYS A 90 11.39 19.35 -10.33
N ILE A 91 10.70 18.21 -10.31
CA ILE A 91 10.20 17.50 -11.49
C ILE A 91 8.69 17.37 -11.38
N THR A 92 7.99 17.64 -12.46
CA THR A 92 6.54 17.46 -12.48
C THR A 92 6.20 16.08 -13.02
N LEU A 93 5.34 15.38 -12.29
CA LEU A 93 4.82 14.06 -12.60
C LEU A 93 3.35 14.19 -12.98
N VAL A 94 2.96 13.66 -14.15
CA VAL A 94 1.55 13.37 -14.46
C VAL A 94 1.30 11.90 -14.25
N PHE A 95 0.29 11.59 -13.46
CA PHE A 95 -0.05 10.22 -13.10
C PHE A 95 -1.56 10.00 -13.05
N GLU A 96 -1.95 8.73 -13.12
CA GLU A 96 -3.31 8.28 -12.89
C GLU A 96 -3.29 7.03 -12.00
N LEU A 97 -4.36 6.81 -11.24
CA LEU A 97 -4.55 5.53 -10.57
C LEU A 97 -4.87 4.43 -11.60
N ALA A 98 -4.33 3.23 -11.40
CA ALA A 98 -4.55 2.13 -12.30
C ALA A 98 -6.04 1.73 -12.37
N ALA A 99 -6.44 1.24 -13.55
CA ALA A 99 -7.81 0.81 -13.77
C ALA A 99 -8.24 -0.29 -12.79
N GLY A 100 -9.32 -0.02 -12.04
CA GLY A 100 -9.84 -0.93 -11.02
C GLY A 100 -9.26 -0.72 -9.63
N SER A 101 -8.48 0.33 -9.40
CA SER A 101 -8.17 0.78 -8.05
C SER A 101 -9.43 1.28 -7.34
N GLU A 102 -9.42 1.24 -6.01
CA GLU A 102 -10.31 2.06 -5.20
C GLU A 102 -9.71 3.47 -5.06
N PRO A 103 -10.49 4.46 -4.60
CA PRO A 103 -9.94 5.76 -4.24
C PRO A 103 -8.87 5.63 -3.16
N VAL A 104 -7.80 6.40 -3.26
CA VAL A 104 -6.64 6.37 -2.36
C VAL A 104 -6.42 7.76 -1.80
N ASP A 105 -6.15 7.88 -0.51
CA ASP A 105 -5.78 9.16 0.09
C ASP A 105 -4.31 9.51 -0.21
N GLU A 106 -4.02 10.78 -0.45
CA GLU A 106 -2.70 11.29 -0.90
C GLU A 106 -1.60 11.06 0.14
N SER A 107 -1.94 11.13 1.42
CA SER A 107 -1.03 10.79 2.53
C SER A 107 -0.63 9.31 2.57
N ASN A 108 -1.38 8.42 1.92
CA ASN A 108 -1.04 7.00 1.79
C ASN A 108 -0.16 6.70 0.57
N VAL A 109 0.18 7.72 -0.22
CA VAL A 109 1.05 7.60 -1.39
C VAL A 109 2.41 8.19 -1.05
N LEU A 110 3.42 7.32 -1.00
CA LEU A 110 4.79 7.69 -0.71
C LEU A 110 5.63 7.64 -1.97
N TRP A 111 6.43 8.66 -2.21
CA TRP A 111 7.42 8.68 -3.27
C TRP A 111 8.83 8.73 -2.72
N THR A 112 9.78 8.21 -3.47
CA THR A 112 11.19 8.24 -3.14
C THR A 112 12.01 8.34 -4.41
N ILE A 113 12.88 9.33 -4.46
CA ILE A 113 13.89 9.50 -5.51
C ILE A 113 15.23 9.03 -4.94
N ILE A 114 15.89 8.15 -5.67
CA ILE A 114 17.24 7.66 -5.36
C ILE A 114 18.18 8.16 -6.45
N CYS A 115 19.23 8.86 -6.04
CA CYS A 115 20.22 9.41 -6.94
C CYS A 115 21.65 9.23 -6.38
N THR A 116 22.65 9.50 -7.20
CA THR A 116 24.00 9.76 -6.70
C THR A 116 24.03 11.20 -6.21
N ASN A 117 24.62 11.46 -5.04
CA ASN A 117 24.76 12.84 -4.56
C ASN A 117 25.58 13.69 -5.55
N ASP A 118 25.36 15.00 -5.55
CA ASP A 118 26.04 15.95 -6.45
C ASP A 118 27.58 15.91 -6.32
N ALA A 119 28.08 15.47 -5.18
CA ALA A 119 29.51 15.27 -4.94
C ALA A 119 30.08 14.01 -5.62
N GLY A 120 29.24 13.13 -6.19
CA GLY A 120 29.62 11.87 -6.85
C GLY A 120 30.21 10.80 -5.92
N ASN A 121 30.00 10.94 -4.61
CA ASN A 121 30.69 10.18 -3.56
C ASN A 121 29.80 9.17 -2.83
N GLY A 122 28.48 9.16 -3.07
CA GLY A 122 27.55 8.23 -2.43
C GLY A 122 26.14 8.33 -3.00
N MET A 123 25.31 7.34 -2.69
CA MET A 123 23.87 7.43 -2.98
C MET A 123 23.18 8.30 -1.93
N THR A 124 22.24 9.11 -2.38
CA THR A 124 21.33 9.88 -1.52
C THR A 124 19.88 9.62 -1.94
N THR A 125 18.96 9.95 -1.04
CA THR A 125 17.53 9.72 -1.24
C THR A 125 16.72 10.93 -0.79
N ILE A 126 15.70 11.26 -1.56
CA ILE A 126 14.66 12.24 -1.21
C ILE A 126 13.35 11.49 -1.21
N PHE A 127 12.45 11.80 -0.29
CA PHE A 127 11.18 11.12 -0.15
C PHE A 127 10.12 12.08 0.39
N GLY A 128 8.86 11.80 0.09
CA GLY A 128 7.72 12.53 0.60
C GLY A 128 6.45 11.74 0.37
N ASP A 129 5.31 12.32 0.71
CA ASP A 129 4.00 11.86 0.28
C ASP A 129 3.41 12.83 -0.75
N PHE A 130 2.16 12.59 -1.15
CA PHE A 130 1.43 13.42 -2.10
C PHE A 130 0.56 14.50 -1.42
N ASP A 131 0.52 14.55 -0.08
CA ASP A 131 -0.36 15.43 0.68
C ASP A 131 0.42 16.65 1.19
N GLY A 132 0.08 17.85 0.69
CA GLY A 132 0.71 19.10 1.12
C GLY A 132 0.17 19.67 2.43
N GLY A 133 -0.91 19.10 2.99
CA GLY A 133 -1.77 19.73 4.00
C GLY A 133 -1.42 19.47 5.47
N GLY A 134 -0.41 18.65 5.79
CA GLY A 134 -0.14 18.26 7.18
C GLY A 134 1.33 17.96 7.49
N ASP A 135 1.95 18.84 8.29
CA ASP A 135 3.21 18.64 9.05
C ASP A 135 3.68 17.17 9.12
N THR A 136 4.57 16.76 8.20
CA THR A 136 5.66 15.78 8.33
C THR A 136 6.27 15.35 6.99
N ALA A 137 5.65 15.68 5.85
CA ALA A 137 6.29 15.47 4.55
C ALA A 137 7.43 16.49 4.37
N PRO A 138 8.66 16.03 4.14
CA PRO A 138 9.82 16.90 4.17
C PRO A 138 10.07 17.74 2.91
N THR A 139 9.12 17.75 1.97
CA THR A 139 9.24 18.32 0.63
C THR A 139 7.84 18.44 -0.02
N GLY A 140 6.77 18.50 0.79
CA GLY A 140 5.40 18.18 0.37
C GLY A 140 4.82 19.22 -0.59
N THR A 141 4.81 18.91 -1.88
CA THR A 141 3.90 19.56 -2.83
C THR A 141 2.58 18.82 -2.83
N ASP A 142 1.50 19.58 -2.85
CA ASP A 142 0.15 19.03 -2.97
C ASP A 142 -0.15 18.52 -4.39
N THR A 143 -1.09 17.58 -4.52
CA THR A 143 -1.55 17.17 -5.84
C THR A 143 -2.45 18.22 -6.47
N LEU A 144 -2.29 18.39 -7.78
CA LEU A 144 -2.98 19.37 -8.59
C LEU A 144 -3.84 18.66 -9.62
N ASN A 145 -4.92 19.34 -10.03
CA ASN A 145 -5.61 18.98 -11.25
C ASN A 145 -4.69 19.21 -12.46
N VAL A 146 -4.95 18.54 -13.58
CA VAL A 146 -4.14 18.68 -14.82
C VAL A 146 -4.13 20.11 -15.38
N ASP A 147 -5.09 20.95 -14.98
CA ASP A 147 -5.12 22.37 -15.35
C ASP A 147 -4.27 23.27 -14.44
N GLY A 148 -3.55 22.68 -13.48
CA GLY A 148 -2.71 23.38 -12.50
C GLY A 148 -3.50 24.02 -11.36
N THR A 149 -4.79 23.74 -11.23
CA THR A 149 -5.59 24.21 -10.08
C THR A 149 -5.48 23.27 -8.89
N ALA A 150 -5.49 23.83 -7.68
CA ALA A 150 -5.55 23.07 -6.44
C ALA A 150 -6.77 22.15 -6.40
N LYS A 151 -6.60 20.98 -5.79
CA LYS A 151 -7.66 20.00 -5.64
C LYS A 151 -8.53 20.38 -4.45
N LEU A 152 -9.76 20.82 -4.72
CA LEU A 152 -10.65 21.35 -3.68
C LEU A 152 -11.99 20.62 -3.68
N THR A 153 -12.45 20.26 -2.49
CA THR A 153 -13.81 19.78 -2.25
C THR A 153 -14.84 20.86 -2.62
N GLN A 154 -16.11 20.47 -2.78
CA GLN A 154 -17.22 21.44 -2.97
C GLN A 154 -17.34 22.47 -1.82
N ALA A 155 -16.79 22.17 -0.65
CA ALA A 155 -16.76 23.07 0.50
C ALA A 155 -15.57 24.05 0.46
N GLY A 156 -14.67 23.92 -0.54
CA GLY A 156 -13.46 24.72 -0.67
C GLY A 156 -12.35 24.34 0.31
N ALA A 157 -12.44 23.17 0.93
CA ALA A 157 -11.34 22.54 1.66
C ALA A 157 -10.49 21.71 0.71
N ASP A 158 -9.25 21.46 1.11
CA ASP A 158 -8.34 20.53 0.43
C ASP A 158 -9.02 19.18 0.22
N ASP A 159 -8.84 18.61 -0.97
CA ASP A 159 -9.34 17.29 -1.31
C ASP A 159 -8.14 16.38 -1.49
N ASP A 160 -7.93 15.49 -0.54
CA ASP A 160 -6.76 14.60 -0.50
C ASP A 160 -7.07 13.21 -1.09
N THR A 161 -8.25 13.01 -1.72
CA THR A 161 -8.67 11.70 -2.26
C THR A 161 -8.42 11.56 -3.76
N LEU A 162 -7.48 10.72 -4.16
CA LEU A 162 -7.23 10.35 -5.55
C LEU A 162 -8.30 9.37 -6.05
N ASN A 163 -8.96 9.71 -7.15
CA ASN A 163 -10.01 8.87 -7.72
C ASN A 163 -9.53 8.11 -8.98
N PRO A 164 -9.93 6.84 -9.16
CA PRO A 164 -9.60 6.08 -10.36
C PRO A 164 -10.22 6.69 -11.62
N GLY A 165 -9.42 6.77 -12.68
CA GLY A 165 -9.84 7.28 -14.00
C GLY A 165 -9.75 8.79 -14.17
N GLU A 166 -9.35 9.51 -13.13
CA GLU A 166 -8.90 10.90 -13.22
C GLU A 166 -7.36 10.94 -13.32
N VAL A 167 -6.85 12.00 -13.93
CA VAL A 167 -5.42 12.25 -14.09
C VAL A 167 -5.05 13.41 -13.17
N TYR A 168 -3.93 13.30 -12.49
CA TYR A 168 -3.44 14.29 -11.54
C TYR A 168 -1.99 14.66 -11.87
N MET A 169 -1.57 15.78 -11.31
CA MET A 169 -0.22 16.33 -11.41
C MET A 169 0.35 16.55 -10.02
N ILE A 170 1.66 16.38 -9.87
CA ILE A 170 2.39 16.71 -8.64
C ILE A 170 3.82 17.12 -8.98
N ASP A 171 4.40 18.03 -8.20
CA ASP A 171 5.76 18.53 -8.37
C ASP A 171 6.72 17.93 -7.33
N LEU A 172 7.49 16.92 -7.69
CA LEU A 172 8.41 16.29 -6.75
C LEU A 172 9.69 17.11 -6.58
N LYS A 173 10.03 17.51 -5.36
CA LYS A 173 11.32 18.13 -5.07
C LYS A 173 12.48 17.17 -5.35
N THR A 174 13.51 17.68 -6.00
CA THR A 174 14.76 16.98 -6.32
C THR A 174 15.97 17.56 -5.59
N GLU A 175 15.81 18.72 -4.99
CA GLU A 175 16.73 19.29 -4.01
C GLU A 175 15.89 19.74 -2.82
N THR A 176 16.50 19.70 -1.63
CA THR A 176 15.86 20.12 -0.39
C THR A 176 16.69 21.20 0.29
N ASP A 177 16.04 22.17 0.89
CA ASP A 177 16.66 23.29 1.58
C ASP A 177 16.68 23.16 3.12
N ALA A 178 16.94 24.27 3.81
CA ALA A 178 16.92 24.32 5.27
C ALA A 178 15.51 24.22 5.90
N GLY A 179 14.44 24.41 5.13
CA GLY A 179 13.05 24.23 5.50
C GLY A 179 12.56 22.78 5.39
N ASP A 180 13.24 21.98 4.57
CA ASP A 180 12.92 20.59 4.26
C ASP A 180 13.55 19.54 5.22
N THR A 181 13.10 18.27 5.14
CA THR A 181 13.58 17.17 6.03
C THR A 181 13.84 15.82 5.31
N PRO A 182 14.94 15.66 4.57
CA PRO A 182 16.23 16.04 5.10
C PRO A 182 16.65 17.40 4.56
N ALA A 183 17.19 18.26 5.44
CA ALA A 183 17.47 19.66 5.11
C ALA A 183 18.63 19.93 4.12
N SER A 184 19.10 18.90 3.39
CA SER A 184 20.27 18.98 2.49
C SER A 184 20.48 17.71 1.64
N SER A 185 19.41 17.05 1.19
CA SER A 185 19.52 16.08 0.11
C SER A 185 19.57 16.80 -1.25
N GLU A 186 20.61 16.49 -2.00
CA GLU A 186 20.83 17.01 -3.35
C GLU A 186 20.70 15.85 -4.35
N CYS A 187 19.58 15.81 -5.09
CA CYS A 187 19.36 14.97 -6.27
C CYS A 187 19.13 15.85 -7.50
N ALA A 188 20.00 16.85 -7.69
CA ALA A 188 19.90 17.79 -8.78
C ALA A 188 19.75 17.07 -10.14
N PRO A 189 18.81 17.47 -11.01
CA PRO A 189 18.76 16.91 -12.35
C PRO A 189 20.07 17.27 -13.10
N VAL A 190 20.89 16.26 -13.38
CA VAL A 190 22.15 16.42 -14.15
C VAL A 190 22.00 15.71 -15.49
N ILE A 191 22.40 16.38 -16.57
CA ILE A 191 22.31 15.84 -17.92
C ILE A 191 23.14 14.56 -18.04
N GLY A 192 22.47 13.46 -18.40
CA GLY A 192 23.09 12.15 -18.59
C GLY A 192 23.29 11.32 -17.33
N GLU A 193 22.82 11.79 -16.17
CA GLU A 193 22.67 10.96 -14.96
C GLU A 193 21.29 10.29 -14.94
N GLU A 194 21.21 9.14 -14.27
CA GLU A 194 19.97 8.37 -14.10
C GLU A 194 19.52 8.45 -12.63
N HIS A 195 18.31 8.92 -12.38
CA HIS A 195 17.66 8.84 -11.07
C HIS A 195 16.61 7.74 -11.07
N THR A 196 16.38 7.11 -9.92
CA THR A 196 15.31 6.11 -9.77
C THR A 196 14.19 6.70 -8.93
N LEU A 197 13.01 6.84 -9.52
CA LEU A 197 11.78 7.20 -8.83
C LEU A 197 11.02 5.93 -8.44
N ILE A 198 10.60 5.87 -7.19
CA ILE A 198 9.78 4.81 -6.63
C ILE A 198 8.54 5.48 -6.06
N ILE A 199 7.36 5.01 -6.44
CA ILE A 199 6.09 5.44 -5.87
C ILE A 199 5.40 4.22 -5.29
N SER A 200 5.07 4.25 -4.00
CA SER A 200 4.40 3.17 -3.29
C SER A 200 3.10 3.68 -2.70
N VAL A 201 2.03 2.91 -2.90
CA VAL A 201 0.72 3.17 -2.30
C VAL A 201 0.54 2.22 -1.10
N GLU A 202 0.08 2.71 0.05
CA GLU A 202 -0.26 1.84 1.18
C GLU A 202 -1.47 0.94 0.82
N GLY A 203 -1.33 -0.37 1.02
CA GLY A 203 -2.32 -1.37 0.61
C GLY A 203 -2.33 -1.66 -0.90
N GLY A 204 -1.76 -0.74 -1.69
CA GLY A 204 -1.59 -0.85 -3.12
C GLY A 204 -0.24 -1.40 -3.57
N GLY A 205 0.04 -1.23 -4.86
CA GLY A 205 1.29 -1.66 -5.48
C GLY A 205 2.35 -0.55 -5.54
N THR A 206 3.58 -0.96 -5.82
CA THR A 206 4.71 -0.05 -6.08
C THR A 206 5.00 0.08 -7.57
N THR A 207 5.24 1.31 -8.02
CA THR A 207 5.70 1.65 -9.38
C THR A 207 7.14 2.17 -9.32
N TYR A 208 7.94 1.78 -10.32
CA TYR A 208 9.33 2.18 -10.46
C TYR A 208 9.52 2.83 -11.82
N GLU A 209 10.18 3.98 -11.84
CA GLU A 209 10.54 4.69 -13.07
C GLU A 209 12.00 5.13 -13.00
N THR A 210 12.72 5.01 -14.12
CA THR A 210 14.07 5.56 -14.23
C THR A 210 13.98 6.88 -14.98
N LEU A 211 14.47 7.93 -14.34
CA LEU A 211 14.45 9.30 -14.86
C LEU A 211 15.80 9.59 -15.51
N THR A 212 15.81 9.82 -16.82
CA THR A 212 17.00 10.25 -17.55
C THR A 212 16.80 11.68 -18.06
N TYR A 213 17.71 12.57 -17.65
CA TYR A 213 17.65 13.98 -18.02
C TYR A 213 18.41 14.24 -19.32
N ASN A 214 17.69 14.56 -20.39
CA ASN A 214 18.28 15.02 -21.66
C ASN A 214 18.66 16.52 -21.61
N SER A 215 18.02 17.25 -20.70
CA SER A 215 18.15 18.68 -20.48
C SER A 215 17.59 19.02 -19.10
N ILE A 216 17.97 20.19 -18.61
CA ILE A 216 17.55 20.76 -17.32
C ILE A 216 16.69 22.01 -17.52
N THR A 217 16.19 22.22 -18.74
CA THR A 217 15.31 23.35 -19.06
C THR A 217 13.89 23.00 -18.62
N GLU A 218 13.26 23.90 -17.88
CA GLU A 218 11.86 23.79 -17.47
C GLU A 218 10.94 23.46 -18.66
N GLY A 219 10.05 22.49 -18.45
CA GLY A 219 9.10 22.00 -19.45
C GLY A 219 9.69 20.98 -20.44
N GLU A 220 10.96 20.61 -20.34
CA GLU A 220 11.52 19.52 -21.14
C GLU A 220 11.20 18.15 -20.56
N SER A 221 10.81 17.21 -21.43
CA SER A 221 10.44 15.86 -21.03
C SER A 221 11.64 15.08 -20.51
N ILE A 222 11.43 14.39 -19.40
CA ILE A 222 12.33 13.38 -18.84
C ILE A 222 11.90 12.02 -19.42
N VAL A 223 12.86 11.17 -19.77
CA VAL A 223 12.62 9.87 -20.45
C VAL A 223 13.33 8.74 -19.71
#